data_AF-A0A6A4LQB2-F1
#
_entry.id   AF-A0A6A4LQB2-F1
#
_cell.length_a   1.000
_cell.length_b   1.000
_cell.length_c   1.000
_cell.angle_alpha   90.00
_cell.angle_beta   90.00
_cell.angle_gamma   90.00
#
_symmetry.space_group_name_H-M   'P 1'
#
loop_
_entity.id
_entity.type
_entity.pdbx_description
1 polymer ?
#
loop_
_entity_poly.entity_id
_entity_poly.type
_entity_poly.pdbx_seq_one_letter_code
_entity_poly.pdbx_strand_id
1 'polypeptide(L)' 'MNLDFELFCIFFIFKSKEECEYLIKLAKPYMAKSTVVDSKTGQSKDSRVRTSSGMFLKRGRDKIIRNIEKRIADFLLFL' A
#
# COMPACT_ATOMS: atom_id res chain seq x y z
N MET A 1 17.27 6.33 -10.63
CA MET A 1 16.17 7.29 -10.84
C MET A 1 14.86 6.57 -10.61
N ASN A 2 14.05 6.79 -9.59
CA ASN A 2 14.13 7.54 -8.34
C ASN A 2 13.17 6.79 -7.43
N LEU A 3 13.57 6.50 -6.19
CA LEU A 3 12.73 5.85 -5.18
C LEU A 3 11.69 6.83 -4.60
N ASP A 4 11.36 7.89 -5.35
CA ASP A 4 10.67 9.09 -4.87
C ASP A 4 9.22 9.20 -5.36
N PHE A 5 8.67 8.18 -6.02
CA PHE A 5 7.27 8.19 -6.43
C PHE A 5 6.45 7.14 -5.69
N GLU A 6 5.38 7.64 -5.05
CA GLU A 6 4.33 6.93 -4.31
C GLU A 6 4.56 6.70 -2.79
N LEU A 7 5.01 7.75 -2.10
CA LEU A 7 4.74 7.94 -0.66
C LEU A 7 3.79 9.14 -0.42
N PHE A 8 2.85 9.41 -1.33
CA PHE A 8 2.11 10.68 -1.33
C PHE A 8 0.77 10.70 -0.56
N CYS A 9 0.30 9.58 0.00
CA CYS A 9 -1.03 9.56 0.63
C CYS A 9 -1.02 9.05 2.06
N ILE A 10 -0.17 9.55 2.98
CA ILE A 10 -0.25 9.05 4.36
C ILE A 10 0.12 9.98 5.52
N PHE A 11 0.37 11.28 5.34
CA PHE A 11 0.67 12.14 6.50
C PHE A 11 -0.56 12.47 7.38
N PHE A 12 -1.79 12.43 6.84
CA PHE A 12 -2.98 12.75 7.62
C PHE A 12 -3.49 11.57 8.47
N ILE A 13 -3.28 10.35 7.97
CA ILE A 13 -3.78 9.12 8.60
C ILE A 13 -2.73 8.47 9.51
N PHE A 14 -1.45 8.82 9.39
CA PHE A 14 -0.35 8.22 10.18
C PHE A 14 0.09 9.19 11.26
N LYS A 15 0.26 8.68 12.48
CA LYS A 15 0.53 9.53 13.66
C LYS A 15 1.98 9.95 13.71
N SER A 16 2.87 9.20 13.07
CA SER A 16 4.30 9.44 13.19
C SER A 16 5.11 8.81 12.05
N LYS A 17 6.35 9.28 11.88
CA LYS A 17 7.30 8.80 10.86
C LYS A 17 7.64 7.32 11.07
N GLU A 18 7.62 6.84 12.31
CA GLU A 18 7.95 5.48 12.71
C GLU A 18 6.93 4.47 12.18
N GLU A 19 5.63 4.82 12.18
CA GLU A 19 4.59 3.96 11.58
C GLU A 19 4.80 3.81 10.07
N CYS A 20 5.20 4.89 9.39
CA CYS A 20 5.55 4.83 7.96
C CYS A 20 6.79 3.97 7.70
N GLU A 21 7.86 4.15 8.47
CA GLU A 21 9.08 3.34 8.35
C GLU A 21 8.81 1.85 8.64
N TYR A 22 7.93 1.57 9.60
CA TYR A 22 7.48 0.20 9.89
C TYR A 22 6.80 -0.43 8.68
N LEU A 23 5.84 0.27 8.06
CA LEU A 23 5.16 -0.23 6.85
C LEU A 23 6.12 -0.46 5.68
N ILE A 24 7.06 0.46 5.47
CA ILE A 24 8.08 0.33 4.41
C ILE A 24 8.93 -0.91 4.65
N LYS A 25 9.44 -1.11 5.88
CA LYS A 25 10.24 -2.29 6.23
C LYS A 25 9.45 -3.59 6.03
N LEU A 26 8.17 -3.58 6.40
CA LEU A 26 7.29 -4.74 6.26
C LEU A 26 7.00 -5.08 4.79
N ALA A 27 6.81 -4.08 3.95
CA ALA A 27 6.44 -4.25 2.54
C ALA A 27 7.65 -4.57 1.65
N LYS A 28 8.81 -3.94 1.90
CA LYS A 28 10.01 -4.00 1.04
C LYS A 28 10.41 -5.39 0.54
N PRO A 29 10.47 -6.46 1.37
CA PRO A 29 10.85 -7.79 0.89
C PRO A 29 9.80 -8.48 0.02
N TYR A 30 8.55 -7.99 0.01
CA TYR A 30 7.42 -8.61 -0.69
C TYR A 30 6.85 -7.72 -1.82
N MET A 31 7.54 -6.64 -2.18
CA MET A 31 7.11 -5.76 -3.26
C MET A 31 7.17 -6.50 -4.59
N ALA A 32 6.02 -6.59 -5.27
CA ALA A 32 5.93 -7.17 -6.62
C ALA A 32 5.58 -6.08 -7.63
N LYS A 33 6.08 -6.24 -8.86
CA LYS A 33 5.71 -5.38 -9.97
C LYS A 33 4.21 -5.50 -10.21
N SER A 34 3.60 -4.34 -10.37
CA SER A 34 2.18 -4.25 -10.65
C SER A 34 1.82 -4.77 -12.04
N THR A 35 0.90 -5.72 -12.10
CA THR A 35 0.27 -6.15 -13.34
C THR A 35 -1.11 -5.50 -13.50
N VAL A 36 -1.61 -5.48 -14.73
CA VAL A 36 -3.00 -5.14 -15.06
C VAL A 36 -3.66 -6.37 -15.66
N VAL A 37 -4.95 -6.53 -15.43
CA VAL A 37 -5.71 -7.63 -16.05
C VAL A 37 -6.10 -7.21 -17.46
N ASP A 38 -5.77 -8.02 -18.45
CA ASP A 38 -6.21 -7.82 -19.83
C ASP A 38 -7.72 -8.11 -19.94
N SER A 39 -8.50 -7.14 -20.42
CA SER A 39 -9.96 -7.25 -20.54
C SER A 39 -10.43 -8.36 -21.48
N LYS A 40 -9.60 -8.80 -22.43
CA LYS A 40 -9.98 -9.81 -23.43
C LYS A 40 -9.63 -11.22 -22.99
N THR A 41 -8.50 -11.40 -22.32
CA THR A 41 -7.99 -12.73 -21.94
C THR A 41 -8.16 -13.03 -20.46
N GLY A 42 -8.46 -12.02 -19.63
CA GLY A 42 -8.53 -12.14 -18.17
C GLY A 42 -7.18 -12.40 -17.51
N GLN A 43 -6.07 -12.38 -18.26
CA GLN A 43 -4.74 -12.70 -17.73
C GLN A 43 -4.03 -11.45 -17.22
N SER A 44 -3.22 -11.64 -16.18
CA SER A 44 -2.30 -10.62 -15.67
C SER A 44 -1.21 -10.33 -16.69
N LYS A 45 -1.16 -9.09 -17.16
CA LYS A 45 -0.16 -8.58 -18.10
C LYS A 45 0.59 -7.41 -17.51
N ASP A 46 1.85 -7.28 -17.89
CA ASP A 46 2.64 -6.09 -17.57
C ASP A 46 2.06 -4.86 -18.27
N SER A 47 1.82 -3.80 -17.48
CA SER A 47 1.35 -2.52 -18.00
C SER A 47 2.54 -1.59 -18.26
N ARG A 48 2.47 -0.85 -19.37
CA ARG A 48 3.37 0.28 -19.61
C ARG A 48 2.98 1.53 -18.83
N VAL A 49 1.74 1.58 -18.31
CA VAL A 49 1.18 2.72 -17.58
C VAL A 49 1.28 2.52 -16.06
N ARG A 50 1.12 1.28 -15.57
CA ARG A 50 1.31 0.93 -14.16
C ARG A 50 2.73 0.41 -13.93
N THR A 51 3.66 1.32 -13.72
CA THR A 51 5.09 1.03 -13.52
C THR A 51 5.47 0.87 -12.05
N SER A 52 4.57 1.18 -11.12
CA SER A 52 4.81 1.07 -9.68
C SER A 52 4.84 -0.38 -9.19
N SER A 53 5.46 -0.60 -8.04
CA SER A 53 5.46 -1.89 -7.34
C SER A 53 4.66 -1.76 -6.05
N GLY A 54 4.00 -2.85 -5.63
CA GLY A 54 3.15 -2.83 -4.45
C GLY A 54 3.13 -4.16 -3.71
N MET A 55 2.59 -4.11 -2.50
CA MET A 55 2.36 -5.29 -1.66
C MET A 55 1.03 -5.13 -0.91
N PHE A 56 0.26 -6.22 -0.84
CA PHE A 56 -0.95 -6.28 -0.03
C PHE A 56 -0.63 -6.85 1.36
N LEU A 57 -0.94 -6.09 2.40
CA LEU A 57 -0.86 -6.57 3.78
C LEU A 57 -2.13 -7.34 4.14
N LYS A 58 -1.96 -8.43 4.90
CA LYS A 58 -3.11 -9.17 5.46
C LYS A 58 -3.79 -8.31 6.52
N ARG A 59 -5.12 -8.33 6.53
CA ARG A 59 -5.92 -7.63 7.54
C ARG A 59 -5.58 -8.12 8.94
N GLY A 60 -5.50 -7.19 9.88
CA GLY A 60 -5.27 -7.49 11.29
C GLY A 60 -3.99 -8.27 11.59
N ARG A 61 -2.96 -8.16 10.73
CA ARG A 61 -1.68 -8.89 10.82
C ARG A 61 -1.04 -8.81 12.20
N ASP A 62 -0.98 -7.60 12.76
CA ASP A 62 -0.39 -7.32 14.07
C ASP A 62 -1.07 -6.11 14.72
N LYS A 63 -0.63 -5.76 15.93
CA LYS A 63 -1.22 -4.66 16.71
C LYS A 63 -1.08 -3.30 16.02
N ILE A 64 0.04 -3.05 15.33
CA ILE A 64 0.29 -1.78 14.65
C ILE A 64 -0.64 -1.65 13.45
N ILE A 65 -0.74 -2.69 12.62
CA ILE A 65 -1.65 -2.75 11.47
C ILE A 65 -3.11 -2.61 11.92
N ARG A 66 -3.54 -3.30 12.98
CA ARG A 66 -4.91 -3.16 13.51
C ARG A 66 -5.23 -1.75 13.97
N ASN A 67 -4.29 -1.07 14.61
CA ASN A 67 -4.48 0.31 15.05
C ASN A 67 -4.60 1.27 13.86
N ILE A 68 -3.80 1.07 12.82
CA ILE A 68 -3.88 1.82 11.56
C ILE A 68 -5.23 1.57 10.87
N GLU A 69 -5.64 0.30 10.72
CA GLU A 69 -6.91 -0.10 10.13
C GLU A 69 -8.10 0.52 10.87
N LYS A 70 -8.06 0.51 12.21
CA LYS A 70 -9.08 1.15 13.04
C LYS A 70 -9.17 2.65 12.77
N ARG A 71 -8.04 3.35 12.69
CA ARG A 71 -8.03 4.80 12.40
C ARG A 71 -8.55 5.13 11.01
N ILE A 72 -8.21 4.31 10.02
CA ILE A 72 -8.75 4.45 8.66
C ILE A 72 -10.27 4.23 8.69
N ALA A 73 -10.74 3.19 9.38
CA ALA A 73 -12.16 2.91 9.52
C ALA A 73 -12.89 4.07 10.22
N ASP A 74 -12.35 4.56 11.33
CA ASP A 74 -12.91 5.71 12.07
C ASP A 74 -12.98 6.95 11.17
N PHE A 75 -11.96 7.24 10.35
CA PHE A 75 -11.98 8.38 9.42
C PHE A 75 -13.03 8.21 8.31
N LEU A 76 -13.17 7.01 7.75
CA LEU A 76 -14.13 6.73 6.67
C LEU A 76 -15.57 6.64 7.15
N LEU A 77 -15.81 6.23 8.40
CA LEU A 77 -17.15 6.19 9.01
C LEU A 77 -17.69 7.57 9.36
N PHE A 78 -16.84 8.60 9.37
CA PHE A 78 -17.22 9.99 9.62
C PHE A 78 -17.49 10.79 8.33
N LEU A 79 -17.32 10.19 7.14
CA LEU A 79 -17.70 10.73 5.83
C LEU A 79 -18.99 10.09 5.31
#